data_AF-A0A6G2QGV8-F1
#
_entry.id   AF-A0A6G2QGV8-F1
#
_cell.length_a   1.000
_cell.length_b   1.000
_cell.length_c   1.000
_cell.angle_alpha   90.00
_cell.angle_beta   90.00
_cell.angle_gamma   90.00
#
_symmetry.space_group_name_H-M   'P 1'
#
loop_
_entity.id
_entity.type
_entity.pdbx_description
1 polymer ?
#
loop_
_entity_poly.entity_id
_entity_poly.type
_entity_poly.pdbx_seq_one_letter_code
_entity_poly.pdbx_strand_id
1 'polypeptide(L)'
;MATQTFSYFFVQNLPPGYRGEITWGPDPFFDRGTFTVSAHPVTNLRQTLYWLTFDDVSVGKKDIGSGDISNVQSYLWAKTRNSGLSGQGTVKSHTVYLTRTTA
;
A
#
# COMPACT_ATOMS: atom_id res chain seq x y z
N MET A 1 1.99 -23.89 -0.76
CA MET A 1 1.92 -22.52 -0.23
C MET A 1 3.26 -21.80 -0.36
N ALA A 2 3.30 -20.80 -1.24
CA ALA A 2 4.46 -19.94 -1.45
C ALA A 2 4.12 -18.52 -1.00
N THR A 3 5.07 -17.85 -0.35
CA THR A 3 4.93 -16.49 0.18
C THR A 3 6.00 -15.60 -0.44
N GLN A 4 5.60 -14.45 -0.96
CA GLN A 4 6.51 -13.47 -1.56
C GLN A 4 6.23 -12.09 -0.97
N THR A 5 7.27 -11.39 -0.52
CA THR A 5 7.18 -10.06 0.09
C THR A 5 8.04 -9.07 -0.68
N PHE A 6 7.45 -7.92 -0.99
CA PHE A 6 8.09 -6.81 -1.72
C PHE A 6 8.10 -5.57 -0.83
N SER A 7 9.18 -4.80 -0.88
CA SER A 7 9.32 -3.54 -0.13
C SER A 7 9.33 -2.33 -1.05
N TYR A 8 8.53 -1.33 -0.73
CA TYR A 8 8.40 -0.09 -1.49
C TYR A 8 8.63 1.10 -0.57
N PHE A 9 9.59 1.96 -0.91
CA PHE A 9 9.88 3.16 -0.13
C PHE A 9 9.14 4.37 -0.70
N PHE A 10 8.43 5.10 0.17
CA PHE A 10 7.66 6.29 -0.21
C PHE A 10 8.13 7.52 0.55
N VAL A 11 8.31 8.62 -0.18
CA VAL A 11 8.51 9.97 0.37
C VAL A 11 7.21 10.72 0.22
N GLN A 12 6.34 10.62 1.23
CA GLN A 12 5.02 11.24 1.24
C GLN A 12 4.77 11.83 2.62
N ASN A 13 4.39 13.12 2.64
CA ASN A 13 4.08 13.82 3.87
C ASN A 13 2.66 13.44 4.31
N LEU A 14 2.55 12.68 5.41
CA LEU A 14 1.28 12.24 5.99
C LEU A 14 1.12 12.87 7.40
N PRO A 15 0.47 14.04 7.49
CA PRO A 15 0.13 14.64 8.78
C PRO A 15 -0.82 13.76 9.60
N PRO A 16 -0.86 13.93 10.94
CA PRO A 16 -1.88 13.34 11.80
C PRO A 16 -3.30 13.52 11.22
N GLY A 17 -4.06 12.43 11.12
CA GLY A 17 -5.42 12.42 10.58
C GLY A 17 -5.52 12.24 9.05
N TYR A 18 -4.40 12.30 8.33
CA TYR A 18 -4.39 12.25 6.87
C TYR A 18 -4.32 10.80 6.33
N ARG A 19 -4.81 10.63 5.08
CA ARG A 19 -4.77 9.37 4.33
C ARG A 19 -4.09 9.58 2.98
N GLY A 20 -3.18 8.70 2.62
CA GLY A 20 -2.57 8.61 1.29
C GLY A 20 -3.07 7.37 0.56
N GLU A 21 -3.26 7.49 -0.76
CA GLU A 21 -3.57 6.34 -1.61
C GLU A 21 -2.27 5.77 -2.19
N ILE A 22 -2.17 4.44 -2.23
CA ILE A 22 -1.10 3.71 -2.88
C ILE A 22 -1.72 2.74 -3.86
N THR A 23 -1.20 2.76 -5.09
CA THR A 23 -1.61 1.87 -6.17
C THR A 23 -0.39 1.12 -6.68
N TRP A 24 -0.52 -0.20 -6.80
CA TRP A 24 0.45 -1.06 -7.48
C TRP A 24 -0.16 -1.62 -8.76
N GLY A 25 0.67 -1.74 -9.80
CA GLY A 25 0.30 -2.32 -11.08
C GLY A 25 0.34 -1.33 -12.26
N PRO A 26 -0.03 -1.78 -13.46
CA PRO A 26 -0.61 -3.10 -13.76
C PRO A 26 0.41 -4.24 -13.61
N ASP A 27 0.04 -5.35 -12.98
CA ASP A 27 0.91 -6.53 -12.85
C ASP A 27 0.09 -7.84 -12.78
N PRO A 28 0.40 -8.87 -13.61
CA PRO A 28 -0.21 -10.21 -13.50
C PRO A 28 -0.07 -10.87 -12.13
N PHE A 29 0.88 -10.42 -11.32
CA PHE A 29 1.05 -10.83 -9.92
C PHE A 29 -0.21 -10.60 -9.08
N PHE A 30 -1.03 -9.60 -9.42
CA PHE A 30 -2.26 -9.25 -8.69
C PHE A 30 -3.49 -10.08 -9.07
N ASP A 31 -3.40 -10.99 -10.04
CA ASP A 31 -4.55 -11.77 -10.51
C ASP A 31 -5.04 -12.88 -9.56
N ARG A 32 -4.21 -13.29 -8.59
CA ARG A 32 -4.48 -14.46 -7.74
C ARG A 32 -3.73 -14.40 -6.40
N GLY A 33 -4.34 -14.93 -5.35
CA GLY A 33 -3.75 -15.04 -4.01
C GLY A 33 -4.37 -14.07 -3.02
N THR A 34 -3.88 -14.09 -1.78
CA THR A 34 -4.27 -13.15 -0.73
C THR A 34 -3.15 -12.15 -0.50
N PHE A 35 -3.50 -10.88 -0.32
CA PHE A 35 -2.55 -9.79 -0.13
C PHE A 35 -2.65 -9.24 1.30
N THR A 36 -1.50 -9.07 1.93
CA THR A 36 -1.37 -8.40 3.23
C THR A 36 -0.37 -7.26 3.09
N VAL A 37 -0.63 -6.15 3.77
CA VAL A 37 0.15 -4.92 3.64
C VAL A 37 0.53 -4.41 5.04
N SER A 38 1.77 -4.00 5.21
CA SER A 38 2.25 -3.33 6.43
C SER A 38 3.11 -2.12 6.09
N ALA A 39 3.15 -1.11 6.97
CA ALA A 39 3.89 0.13 6.75
C ALA A 39 4.74 0.46 7.96
N HIS A 40 5.99 0.84 7.68
CA HIS A 40 7.01 1.12 8.66
C HIS A 40 7.44 2.58 8.48
N PRO A 41 6.99 3.50 9.34
CA PRO A 41 7.39 4.90 9.26
C PRO A 41 8.88 5.06 9.57
N VAL A 42 9.55 5.97 8.88
CA VAL A 42 10.93 6.35 9.22
C VAL A 42 10.90 7.38 10.35
N THR A 43 11.66 7.09 11.41
CA THR A 43 11.70 7.93 12.61
C THR A 43 12.83 8.94 12.53
N ASN A 44 12.49 10.24 12.59
CA ASN A 44 13.48 11.32 12.42
C ASN A 44 13.60 12.21 13.67
N LEU A 45 12.67 12.09 14.63
CA LEU A 45 12.61 12.91 15.85
C LEU A 45 12.58 12.01 17.08
N ARG A 46 13.17 12.48 18.19
CA ARG A 46 13.14 11.79 19.48
C ARG A 46 11.78 12.00 20.15
N GLN A 47 11.30 11.00 20.90
CA GLN A 47 10.07 11.06 21.71
C GLN A 47 8.78 11.40 20.94
N THR A 48 8.73 11.16 19.64
CA THR A 48 7.52 11.34 18.82
C THR A 48 6.99 9.97 18.40
N LEU A 49 5.69 9.75 18.59
CA LEU A 49 5.04 8.53 18.09
C LEU A 49 4.85 8.64 16.58
N TYR A 50 5.16 7.57 15.85
CA TYR A 50 4.84 7.43 14.44
C TYR A 50 4.12 6.10 14.23
N TRP A 51 2.89 6.16 13.74
CA TRP A 51 2.03 5.01 13.56
C TRP A 51 1.29 5.10 12.23
N LEU A 52 1.37 4.05 11.41
CA LEU A 52 0.62 3.95 10.17
C LEU A 52 -0.31 2.75 10.21
N THR A 53 -1.52 2.92 9.70
CA THR A 53 -2.47 1.84 9.43
C THR A 53 -2.78 1.78 7.95
N PHE A 54 -3.30 0.63 7.51
CA PHE A 54 -3.92 0.51 6.21
C PHE A 54 -5.42 0.36 6.35
N ASP A 55 -6.13 1.12 5.52
CA ASP A 55 -7.56 0.99 5.30
C ASP A 55 -7.78 0.54 3.83
N ASP A 56 -8.88 -0.18 3.56
CA ASP A 56 -9.38 -0.49 2.21
C ASP A 56 -8.37 -1.14 1.24
N VAL A 57 -7.78 -2.31 1.57
CA VAL A 57 -6.94 -3.06 0.61
C VAL A 57 -7.84 -3.77 -0.41
N SER A 58 -7.76 -3.37 -1.67
CA SER A 58 -8.63 -3.87 -2.74
C SER A 58 -7.84 -4.21 -3.99
N VAL A 59 -8.22 -5.28 -4.67
CA VAL A 59 -7.75 -5.63 -6.02
C VAL A 59 -8.81 -5.25 -7.01
N GLY A 60 -8.42 -4.79 -8.18
CA GLY A 60 -9.36 -4.62 -9.28
C GLY A 60 -8.68 -4.60 -10.62
N LYS A 61 -9.53 -4.59 -11.64
CA LYS A 61 -9.13 -4.89 -12.99
C LYS A 61 -9.63 -3.81 -13.93
N LYS A 62 -8.78 -3.42 -14.87
CA LYS A 62 -9.12 -2.49 -15.95
C LYS A 62 -8.88 -3.19 -17.27
N ASP A 63 -9.92 -3.28 -18.09
CA ASP A 63 -9.75 -3.67 -19.49
C ASP A 63 -9.27 -2.46 -20.29
N ILE A 64 -8.09 -2.58 -20.89
CA ILE A 64 -7.52 -1.57 -21.78
C ILE A 64 -7.52 -2.05 -23.24
N GLY A 65 -8.28 -3.10 -23.52
CA GLY A 65 -8.51 -3.61 -24.86
C GLY A 65 -9.06 -2.55 -25.82
N SER A 66 -8.85 -2.79 -27.11
CA SER A 66 -9.39 -1.96 -28.19
C SER A 66 -9.91 -2.87 -29.31
N GLY A 67 -11.08 -2.54 -29.87
CA GLY A 67 -11.78 -3.42 -30.80
C GLY A 67 -12.15 -4.75 -30.16
N ASP A 68 -11.84 -5.85 -30.84
CA ASP A 68 -12.16 -7.22 -30.39
C ASP A 68 -11.08 -7.86 -29.48
N ILE A 69 -10.05 -7.10 -29.10
CA ILE A 69 -8.94 -7.59 -28.28
C ILE A 69 -9.16 -7.15 -26.84
N SER A 70 -9.50 -8.08 -25.95
CA SER A 70 -9.51 -7.84 -24.50
C SER A 70 -8.08 -7.78 -23.96
N ASN A 71 -7.77 -6.79 -23.12
CA ASN A 71 -6.49 -6.70 -22.40
C ASN A 71 -6.77 -6.26 -20.95
N VAL A 72 -7.11 -7.24 -20.12
CA VAL A 72 -7.47 -7.03 -18.72
C VAL A 72 -6.22 -6.97 -17.85
N GLN A 73 -6.01 -5.83 -17.21
CA GLN A 73 -4.88 -5.57 -16.33
C GLN A 73 -5.32 -5.47 -14.87
N SER A 74 -4.54 -6.06 -13.96
CA SER A 74 -4.83 -6.08 -12.53
C SER A 74 -3.98 -5.10 -11.75
N TYR A 75 -4.61 -4.47 -10.76
CA TYR A 75 -4.05 -3.46 -9.88
C TYR A 75 -4.42 -3.76 -8.43
N LEU A 76 -3.59 -3.32 -7.51
CA LEU A 76 -3.85 -3.36 -6.08
C LEU A 76 -3.87 -1.92 -5.55
N TRP A 77 -4.88 -1.58 -4.76
CA TRP A 77 -4.99 -0.29 -4.08
C TRP A 77 -5.04 -0.49 -2.57
N ALA A 78 -4.47 0.45 -1.83
CA ALA A 78 -4.60 0.54 -0.40
C ALA A 78 -4.53 2.01 0.06
N LYS A 79 -5.17 2.34 1.18
CA LYS A 79 -5.05 3.65 1.81
C LYS A 79 -4.17 3.55 3.03
N THR A 80 -3.01 4.21 3.00
CA THR A 80 -2.15 4.36 4.16
C THR A 80 -2.64 5.54 5.00
N ARG A 81 -2.81 5.35 6.30
CA ARG A 81 -3.36 6.37 7.20
C ARG A 81 -2.42 6.65 8.36
N ASN A 82 -2.22 7.93 8.62
CA ASN A 82 -1.73 8.42 9.90
C ASN A 82 -2.95 8.69 10.79
N SER A 83 -3.26 7.79 11.72
CA SER A 83 -4.52 7.82 12.48
C SER A 83 -4.67 9.00 13.45
N GLY A 84 -3.60 9.79 13.67
CA GLY A 84 -3.67 11.03 14.43
C GLY A 84 -3.85 10.83 15.94
N LEU A 85 -3.17 9.83 16.50
CA LEU A 85 -3.16 9.59 17.94
C LEU A 85 -2.46 10.74 18.68
N SER A 86 -2.77 10.93 19.97
CA SER A 86 -2.08 11.93 20.80
C SER A 86 -0.57 11.67 20.84
N GLY A 87 0.25 12.71 20.70
CA GLY A 87 1.71 12.60 20.64
C GLY A 87 2.27 12.11 19.30
N GLN A 88 1.41 11.95 18.28
CA GLN A 88 1.80 11.51 16.95
C GLN A 88 2.34 12.64 16.08
N GLY A 89 3.46 12.38 15.41
CA GLY A 89 4.06 13.30 14.45
C GLY A 89 3.60 13.07 13.01
N THR A 90 3.94 14.03 12.15
CA THR A 90 3.84 13.90 10.69
C THR A 90 4.87 12.90 10.18
N VAL A 91 4.41 11.87 9.46
CA VAL A 91 5.30 10.90 8.80
C VAL A 91 5.75 11.49 7.47
N LYS A 92 7.07 11.67 7.28
CA LYS A 92 7.64 12.24 6.04
C LYS A 92 8.00 11.18 5.00
N SER A 93 8.32 9.98 5.46
CA SER A 93 8.63 8.83 4.62
C SER A 93 8.34 7.53 5.37
N HIS A 94 8.07 6.48 4.62
CA HIS A 94 7.77 5.16 5.16
C HIS A 94 8.04 4.07 4.12
N THR A 95 8.30 2.86 4.59
CA THR A 95 8.41 1.67 3.75
C THR A 95 7.15 0.85 3.87
N VAL A 96 6.54 0.48 2.75
CA VAL A 96 5.41 -0.44 2.69
C VAL A 96 5.89 -1.80 2.25
N TYR A 97 5.45 -2.83 2.96
CA TYR A 97 5.68 -4.22 2.61
C TYR A 97 4.38 -4.82 2.09
N LEU A 98 4.43 -5.35 0.88
CA LEU A 98 3.33 -6.06 0.25
C LEU A 98 3.68 -7.55 0.23
N THR A 99 2.89 -8.35 0.93
CA THR A 99 3.06 -9.80 0.99
C THR A 99 1.90 -10.48 0.28
N ARG A 100 2.23 -11.39 -0.63
CA ARG A 100 1.28 -12.26 -1.31
C ARG A 100 1.47 -13.68 -0.84
N THR A 101 0.35 -14.33 -0.51
CA THR A 101 0.28 -15.75 -0.19
C THR A 101 -0.56 -16.46 -1.25
N THR A 102 0.01 -17.50 -1.86
CA THR A 102 -0.70 -18.38 -2.80
C THR A 102 -0.80 -19.78 -2.22
N ALA A 103 -1.97 -20.41 -2.32
CA ALA A 103 -2.21 -21.79 -1.90
C ALA A 103 -1.29 -22.76 -2.65
#